data_AF-A0AAJ3KNU4-F1
#
_entry.id   AF-A0AAJ3KNU4-F1
#
_cell.length_a   1.000
_cell.length_b   1.000
_cell.length_c   1.000
_cell.angle_alpha   90.00
_cell.angle_beta   90.00
_cell.angle_gamma   90.00
#
_symmetry.space_group_name_H-M   'P 1'
#
loop_
_entity.id
_entity.type
_entity.pdbx_description
1 polymer ?
#
loop_
_entity_poly.entity_id
_entity_poly.type
_entity_poly.pdbx_seq_one_letter_code
_entity_poly.pdbx_strand_id
1 'polypeptide(L)'
;MNEKKVREAIERIHKMRDAYNATLRSLPQKTRERSDYNNYVDAFLVAIEALEKQLPKKVENWNGQASCPRCKRLFGNMADIEMFRYWDSDCCNHCGQRLDWSE
;
A
#
# COMPACT_ATOMS: atom_id res chain seq x y z
N MET A 1 4.86 7.64 -10.46
CA MET A 1 4.71 6.37 -11.21
C MET A 1 3.31 6.32 -11.81
N ASN A 2 3.13 5.82 -13.04
CA ASN A 2 1.81 5.80 -13.71
C ASN A 2 0.88 4.80 -13.01
N GLU A 3 -0.28 5.24 -12.51
CA GLU A 3 -1.25 4.39 -11.78
C GLU A 3 -1.67 3.13 -12.52
N LYS A 4 -1.86 3.22 -13.84
CA LYS A 4 -2.16 2.04 -14.67
C LYS A 4 -1.04 1.01 -14.56
N LYS A 5 0.21 1.44 -14.68
CA LYS A 5 1.38 0.55 -14.53
C LYS A 5 1.50 -0.01 -13.12
N VAL A 6 1.15 0.76 -12.08
CA VAL A 6 1.12 0.28 -10.69
C VAL A 6 0.08 -0.82 -10.52
N ARG A 7 -1.15 -0.61 -11.00
CA ARG A 7 -2.22 -1.60 -10.93
C ARG A 7 -1.86 -2.88 -11.69
N GLU A 8 -1.31 -2.76 -12.90
CA GLU A 8 -0.81 -3.91 -13.66
C GLU A 8 0.33 -4.64 -12.93
N ALA A 9 1.23 -3.91 -12.26
CA ALA A 9 2.31 -4.52 -11.48
C ALA A 9 1.77 -5.29 -10.27
N ILE A 10 0.82 -4.73 -9.52
CA ILE A 10 0.12 -5.40 -8.42
C ILE A 10 -0.55 -6.69 -8.93
N GLU A 11 -1.27 -6.63 -10.05
CA GLU A 11 -1.93 -7.81 -10.64
C GLU A 11 -0.92 -8.90 -11.04
N ARG A 12 0.20 -8.52 -11.66
CA ARG A 12 1.27 -9.46 -12.02
C ARG A 12 1.87 -10.13 -10.78
N ILE A 13 2.14 -9.38 -9.72
CA ILE A 13 2.70 -9.94 -8.47
C ILE A 13 1.70 -10.88 -7.80
N HIS A 14 0.40 -10.56 -7.79
CA HIS A 14 -0.62 -11.50 -7.31
C HIS A 14 -0.60 -12.82 -8.08
N LYS A 15 -0.57 -12.78 -9.42
CA LYS A 15 -0.48 -14.00 -10.24
C LYS A 15 0.77 -14.80 -9.94
N MET A 16 1.92 -14.15 -9.78
CA MET A 16 3.18 -14.81 -9.42
C MET A 16 3.12 -15.47 -8.04
N ARG A 17 2.60 -14.75 -7.04
CA ARG A 17 2.39 -15.27 -5.68
C ARG A 17 1.47 -16.48 -5.69
N ASP A 18 0.37 -16.42 -6.42
CA ASP A 18 -0.63 -17.49 -6.46
C ASP A 18 -0.09 -18.73 -7.17
N ALA A 19 0.62 -18.56 -8.30
CA ALA A 19 1.31 -19.65 -8.98
C ALA A 19 2.37 -20.29 -8.07
N TYR A 20 3.18 -19.48 -7.40
CA TYR A 20 4.20 -19.94 -6.46
C TYR A 20 3.57 -20.72 -5.29
N ASN A 21 2.50 -20.20 -4.67
CA ASN A 21 1.76 -20.88 -3.61
C ASN A 21 1.14 -22.20 -4.09
N ALA A 22 0.64 -22.26 -5.33
CA ALA A 22 0.14 -23.50 -5.91
C ALA A 22 1.25 -24.54 -6.06
N THR A 23 2.43 -24.14 -6.54
CA THR A 23 3.63 -24.99 -6.60
C THR A 23 4.05 -25.46 -5.20
N LEU A 24 4.06 -24.59 -4.20
CA LEU A 24 4.40 -24.98 -2.83
C LEU A 24 3.44 -26.02 -2.25
N ARG A 25 2.15 -25.93 -2.59
CA ARG A 25 1.13 -26.89 -2.13
C ARG A 25 1.24 -28.25 -2.80
N SER A 26 1.82 -28.34 -4.01
CA SER A 26 2.03 -29.62 -4.69
C SER A 26 3.30 -30.35 -4.25
N LEU A 27 4.19 -29.67 -3.51
CA LEU A 27 5.42 -30.28 -2.99
C LEU A 27 5.17 -31.15 -1.75
N PRO A 28 6.01 -32.17 -1.51
CA PRO A 28 5.97 -32.96 -0.28
C PRO A 28 6.17 -32.07 0.97
N GLN A 29 5.47 -32.38 2.06
CA GLN A 29 5.49 -31.59 3.31
C GLN A 29 6.91 -31.29 3.84
N LYS A 30 7.81 -32.29 3.80
CA LYS A 30 9.23 -32.13 4.22
C LYS A 30 9.99 -31.06 3.42
N THR A 31 9.54 -30.76 2.20
CA THR A 31 10.11 -29.72 1.34
C THR A 31 9.49 -28.35 1.65
N ARG A 32 8.20 -28.33 2.04
CA ARG A 32 7.43 -27.12 2.36
C ARG A 32 7.88 -26.43 3.65
N GLU A 33 8.40 -27.20 4.61
CA GLU A 33 8.86 -26.69 5.90
C GLU A 33 10.25 -26.01 5.85
N ARG A 34 10.92 -25.99 4.68
CA ARG A 34 12.16 -25.20 4.50
C ARG A 34 11.84 -23.70 4.53
N SER A 35 12.56 -22.95 5.37
CA SER A 35 12.35 -21.51 5.61
C SER A 35 12.37 -20.65 4.35
N ASP A 36 13.22 -21.01 3.39
CA ASP A 36 13.45 -20.21 2.18
C ASP A 36 12.18 -20.02 1.35
N TYR A 37 11.22 -20.95 1.45
CA TYR A 37 9.98 -20.85 0.68
C TYR A 37 8.98 -19.85 1.25
N ASN A 38 8.95 -19.64 2.57
CA ASN A 38 8.12 -18.63 3.22
C ASN A 38 8.63 -17.22 2.90
N ASN A 39 9.95 -17.03 2.78
CA ASN A 39 10.57 -15.74 2.50
C ASN A 39 10.06 -15.09 1.19
N TYR A 40 9.77 -15.89 0.16
CA TYR A 40 9.25 -15.36 -1.11
C TYR A 40 7.79 -14.90 -1.02
N VAL A 41 6.95 -15.60 -0.24
CA VAL A 41 5.56 -15.17 -0.03
C VAL A 41 5.54 -13.81 0.66
N ASP A 42 6.33 -13.67 1.72
CA ASP A 42 6.46 -12.41 2.46
C ASP A 42 7.01 -11.29 1.56
N ALA A 43 8.01 -11.59 0.72
CA ALA A 43 8.53 -10.63 -0.25
C ALA A 43 7.44 -10.14 -1.24
N PHE A 44 6.58 -11.03 -1.74
CA PHE A 44 5.46 -10.63 -2.59
C PHE A 44 4.46 -9.74 -1.85
N LEU A 45 4.14 -10.08 -0.60
CA LEU A 45 3.21 -9.29 0.21
C LEU A 45 3.74 -7.88 0.48
N VAL A 46 5.01 -7.76 0.86
CA VAL A 46 5.68 -6.46 1.07
C VAL A 46 5.70 -5.64 -0.22
N ALA A 47 6.01 -6.27 -1.37
CA ALA A 47 6.03 -5.59 -2.66
C ALA A 47 4.63 -5.08 -3.06
N ILE A 48 3.58 -5.89 -2.87
CA ILE A 48 2.19 -5.48 -3.09
C ILE A 48 1.85 -4.29 -2.19
N GLU A 49 2.14 -4.38 -0.89
CA GLU A 49 1.83 -3.32 0.07
C GLU A 49 2.52 -1.99 -0.30
N ALA A 50 3.78 -2.06 -0.72
CA ALA A 50 4.53 -0.89 -1.17
C ALA A 50 3.93 -0.26 -2.43
N LEU A 51 3.50 -1.07 -3.41
CA LEU A 51 2.85 -0.59 -4.63
C LEU A 51 1.46 -0.01 -4.36
N GLU A 52 0.68 -0.62 -3.48
CA GLU A 52 -0.64 -0.09 -3.08
C GLU A 52 -0.53 1.32 -2.50
N LYS A 53 0.52 1.59 -1.71
CA LYS A 53 0.79 2.92 -1.15
C LYS A 53 1.08 3.97 -2.23
N GLN A 54 1.48 3.57 -3.44
CA GLN A 54 1.74 4.48 -4.56
C GLN A 54 0.46 4.91 -5.28
N LEU A 55 -0.64 4.19 -5.07
CA LEU A 55 -1.96 4.59 -5.57
C LEU A 55 -2.51 5.69 -4.65
N PRO A 56 -2.81 6.88 -5.19
CA PRO A 56 -3.33 7.98 -4.40
C PRO A 56 -4.68 7.59 -3.77
N LYS A 57 -4.90 8.02 -2.53
CA LYS A 57 -6.15 7.83 -1.80
C LYS A 57 -6.59 9.15 -1.19
N LYS A 58 -7.88 9.45 -1.33
CA LYS A 58 -8.47 10.69 -0.82
C LYS A 58 -8.26 10.79 0.69
N VAL A 59 -7.78 11.95 1.12
CA VAL A 59 -7.64 12.28 2.54
C VAL A 59 -9.01 12.23 3.20
N GLU A 60 -9.08 11.67 4.41
CA GLU A 60 -10.32 11.55 5.16
C GLU A 60 -10.51 12.76 6.06
N ASN A 61 -11.74 13.27 6.16
CA ASN A 61 -12.12 14.25 7.18
C ASN A 61 -12.84 13.52 8.33
N TRP A 62 -12.22 13.49 9.50
CA TRP A 62 -12.76 12.92 10.72
C TRP A 62 -12.98 14.02 11.75
N ASN A 63 -14.24 14.35 12.05
CA ASN A 63 -14.61 15.41 13.00
C ASN A 63 -13.91 16.76 12.73
N GLY A 64 -13.78 17.14 11.46
CA GLY A 64 -13.11 18.38 11.05
C GLY A 64 -11.59 18.27 10.97
N GLN A 65 -11.01 17.08 11.20
CA GLN A 65 -9.58 16.83 11.13
C GLN A 65 -9.22 15.99 9.91
N ALA A 66 -8.22 16.43 9.15
CA ALA A 66 -7.66 15.66 8.06
C ALA A 66 -6.91 14.44 8.61
N SER A 67 -7.08 13.28 7.98
CA SER A 67 -6.45 12.04 8.41
C SER A 67 -6.01 11.15 7.26
N CYS A 68 -4.95 10.38 7.50
CA CYS A 68 -4.44 9.42 6.53
C CYS A 68 -5.46 8.31 6.29
N PRO A 69 -5.91 8.04 5.05
CA PRO A 69 -6.92 7.02 4.77
C PRO A 69 -6.45 5.60 5.11
N ARG A 70 -5.13 5.38 5.22
CA ARG A 70 -4.53 4.07 5.52
C ARG A 70 -4.26 3.86 7.00
N CYS A 71 -3.43 4.71 7.62
CA CYS A 71 -2.99 4.54 9.01
C CYS A 71 -3.81 5.35 10.03
N LYS A 72 -4.80 6.11 9.58
CA LYS A 72 -5.71 6.94 10.39
C LYS A 72 -5.03 8.01 11.24
N ARG A 73 -3.75 8.29 11.01
CA ARG A 73 -3.05 9.38 11.68
C ARG A 73 -3.64 10.72 11.25
N LEU A 74 -3.89 11.58 12.23
CA LEU A 74 -4.36 12.94 12.05
C LEU A 74 -3.22 13.84 11.55
N PHE A 75 -3.56 14.76 10.65
CA PHE A 75 -2.64 15.75 10.08
C PHE A 75 -2.85 17.14 10.70
N GLY A 76 -4.07 17.44 11.16
CA GLY A 76 -4.47 18.75 11.65
C GLY A 76 -5.93 19.04 11.31
N ASN A 77 -6.44 20.22 11.65
CA ASN A 77 -7.78 20.62 11.24
C ASN A 77 -7.84 20.81 9.72
N MET A 78 -8.92 20.36 9.10
CA MET A 78 -9.12 20.45 7.65
C MET A 78 -9.19 21.91 7.19
N ALA A 79 -9.90 22.77 7.94
CA ALA A 79 -10.01 24.20 7.63
C ALA A 79 -8.64 24.91 7.65
N ASP A 80 -7.75 24.53 8.57
CA ASP A 80 -6.40 25.10 8.61
C ASP A 80 -5.58 24.62 7.39
N ILE A 81 -5.65 23.33 7.07
CA ILE A 81 -4.96 22.71 5.94
C ILE A 81 -5.41 23.30 4.60
N GLU A 82 -6.71 23.52 4.40
CA GLU A 82 -7.28 24.17 3.22
C GLU A 82 -6.80 25.63 3.07
N MET A 83 -6.59 26.33 4.19
CA MET A 83 -6.03 27.70 4.18
C MET A 83 -4.52 27.74 3.91
N PHE A 84 -3.80 26.64 4.16
CA PHE A 84 -2.36 26.59 3.90
C PHE A 84 -2.09 26.46 2.40
N ARG A 85 -1.56 27.54 1.83
CA ARG A 85 -1.08 27.60 0.44
C ARG A 85 0.01 26.57 0.10
N TYR A 86 0.57 25.87 1.09
CA TYR A 86 1.71 24.96 0.97
C TYR A 86 1.56 23.67 1.81
N TRP A 87 0.35 23.27 2.22
CA TRP A 87 0.19 21.93 2.81
C TRP A 87 0.30 20.89 1.69
N ASP A 88 1.53 20.58 1.32
CA ASP A 88 1.85 19.70 0.20
C ASP A 88 2.69 18.52 0.71
N SER A 89 2.00 17.61 1.39
CA SER A 89 2.56 16.28 1.65
C SER A 89 1.92 15.31 0.68
N ASP A 90 2.61 15.07 -0.44
CA ASP A 90 2.24 14.07 -1.45
C ASP A 90 1.99 12.68 -0.85
N CYS A 91 2.64 12.38 0.28
CA CYS A 91 2.54 11.11 0.98
C CYS A 91 2.36 11.33 2.49
N CYS A 92 1.71 10.38 3.17
CA CYS A 92 1.67 10.33 4.62
C CYS A 92 3.07 10.05 5.17
N ASN A 93 3.62 10.97 5.96
CA ASN A 93 4.93 10.87 6.62
C ASN A 93 5.07 9.68 7.60
N HIS A 94 3.96 9.07 8.03
CA HIS A 94 3.99 7.92 8.93
C HIS A 94 3.98 6.57 8.23
N CYS A 95 3.27 6.43 7.11
CA CYS A 95 3.07 5.12 6.47
C CYS A 95 3.39 5.08 4.97
N GLY A 96 3.75 6.21 4.37
CA GLY A 96 4.12 6.35 2.96
C GLY A 96 2.95 6.29 1.97
N GLN A 97 1.70 6.26 2.43
CA GLN A 97 0.53 6.29 1.56
C GLN A 97 0.48 7.61 0.79
N ARG A 98 0.47 7.53 -0.54
CA ARG A 98 0.24 8.69 -1.41
C ARG A 98 -1.16 9.26 -1.17
N LEU A 99 -1.22 10.56 -0.93
CA LEU A 99 -2.43 11.27 -0.56
C LEU A 99 -3.01 11.97 -1.79
N ASP A 100 -4.34 11.98 -1.85
CA ASP A 100 -5.10 12.79 -2.80
C ASP A 100 -5.81 13.89 -2.03
N TRP A 101 -5.37 15.12 -2.29
CA TRP A 101 -5.88 16.36 -1.69
C TRP A 101 -6.89 17.07 -2.62
N SER A 102 -7.26 16.45 -3.75
CA SER A 102 -8.26 17.02 -4.66
C SER A 102 -9.65 17.10 -4.01
N GLU A 103 -10.37 18.18 -4.31
CA GLU A 103 -11.74 18.42 -3.83
C GLU A 103 -12.75 17.39 -4.38
#